data_AF-A0A924ZDQ2-F1
#
_entry.id   AF-A0A924ZDQ2-F1
#
_cell.length_a   1.000
_cell.length_b   1.000
_cell.length_c   1.000
_cell.angle_alpha   90.00
_cell.angle_beta   90.00
_cell.angle_gamma   90.00
#
_symmetry.space_group_name_H-M   'P 1'
#
loop_
_entity.id
_entity.type
_entity.pdbx_description
1 polymer ?
#
loop_
_entity_poly.entity_id
_entity_poly.type
_entity_poly.pdbx_seq_one_letter_code
_entity_poly.pdbx_strand_id
1 'polypeptide(L)'
;MKLAGPDANRYLAKPDAARPGLLVFGADAMRVALKRQEVIAALIGPKGESEMRLTRLPGAALRKNGALLRDAIKAMGFFPGPRVVFVEDATDTCADALLAALRDWRAGDAVIVVTAGNLTPKSALKTLMEKHPTAVCIGLYDDPPTREEVEALLT
;
A
#
# COMPACT_ATOMS: atom_id res chain seq x y z
N MET A 1 0.39 3.90 -10.98
CA MET A 1 -0.84 3.38 -11.64
C MET A 1 -2.04 3.52 -10.71
N LYS A 2 -3.12 4.16 -11.15
CA LYS A 2 -4.38 4.26 -10.39
C LYS A 2 -5.28 3.06 -10.69
N LEU A 3 -5.82 2.42 -9.66
CA LEU A 3 -6.85 1.38 -9.77
C LEU A 3 -8.11 1.82 -9.02
N ALA A 4 -9.28 1.41 -9.52
CA ALA A 4 -10.58 1.72 -8.94
C ALA A 4 -11.55 0.54 -9.14
N GLY A 5 -12.66 0.55 -8.41
CA GLY A 5 -13.77 -0.40 -8.58
C GLY A 5 -13.33 -1.88 -8.58
N PRO A 6 -13.81 -2.70 -9.53
CA PRO A 6 -13.47 -4.11 -9.62
C PRO A 6 -11.97 -4.42 -9.75
N ASP A 7 -11.20 -3.57 -10.44
CA ASP A 7 -9.74 -3.77 -10.58
C ASP A 7 -9.01 -3.55 -9.26
N ALA A 8 -9.43 -2.55 -8.48
CA ALA A 8 -8.90 -2.33 -7.14
C ALA A 8 -9.18 -3.54 -6.24
N ASN A 9 -10.42 -4.05 -6.25
CA ASN A 9 -10.81 -5.22 -5.46
C ASN A 9 -10.01 -6.47 -5.85
N ARG A 10 -9.84 -6.73 -7.15
CA ARG A 10 -9.01 -7.84 -7.64
C ARG A 10 -7.55 -7.72 -7.19
N TYR A 11 -6.98 -6.52 -7.25
CA TYR A 11 -5.61 -6.30 -6.81
C TYR A 11 -5.44 -6.47 -5.30
N LEU A 12 -6.39 -5.99 -4.50
CA LEU A 12 -6.34 -6.12 -3.03
C LEU A 12 -6.43 -7.59 -2.58
N ALA A 13 -7.26 -8.39 -3.25
CA ALA A 13 -7.41 -9.82 -2.96
C ALA A 13 -6.20 -10.65 -3.41
N LYS A 14 -5.53 -10.25 -4.50
CA LYS A 14 -4.36 -10.94 -5.06
C LYS A 14 -3.30 -9.93 -5.55
N PRO A 15 -2.57 -9.29 -4.62
CA PRO A 15 -1.57 -8.28 -4.96
C PRO A 15 -0.35 -8.90 -5.62
N ASP A 16 0.32 -8.11 -6.46
CA ASP A 16 1.54 -8.52 -7.14
C ASP A 16 2.78 -8.16 -6.30
N ALA A 17 3.46 -9.17 -5.76
CA ALA A 17 4.67 -8.99 -4.96
C ALA A 17 5.89 -8.53 -5.78
N ALA A 18 5.80 -8.51 -7.12
CA ALA A 18 6.83 -7.94 -8.00
C ALA A 18 6.72 -6.41 -8.12
N ARG A 19 5.70 -5.79 -7.52
CA ARG A 19 5.53 -4.32 -7.51
C ARG A 19 6.14 -3.69 -6.25
N PRO A 20 6.73 -2.49 -6.38
CA PRO A 20 7.46 -1.86 -5.28
C PRO A 20 6.56 -1.35 -4.17
N GLY A 21 5.33 -0.94 -4.48
CA GLY A 21 4.43 -0.49 -3.43
C GLY A 21 2.99 -0.22 -3.85
N LEU A 22 2.15 -0.09 -2.84
CA LEU A 22 0.72 0.14 -2.89
C LEU A 22 0.35 1.25 -1.90
N LEU A 23 -0.43 2.23 -2.35
CA LEU A 23 -1.14 3.18 -1.51
C LEU A 23 -2.63 2.83 -1.48
N VAL A 24 -3.19 2.70 -0.28
CA VAL A 24 -4.63 2.60 0.00
C VAL A 24 -5.04 3.81 0.84
N PHE A 25 -5.98 4.61 0.35
CA PHE A 25 -6.39 5.81 1.07
C PHE A 25 -7.89 6.05 0.97
N GLY A 26 -8.48 6.74 1.94
CA GLY A 26 -9.92 6.99 1.99
C GLY A 26 -10.35 7.77 3.24
N ALA A 27 -11.57 8.29 3.22
CA ALA A 27 -12.14 8.99 4.37
C ALA A 27 -12.58 8.04 5.49
N ASP A 28 -13.04 6.84 5.13
CA ASP A 28 -13.40 5.78 6.08
C ASP A 28 -12.15 4.99 6.51
N ALA A 29 -11.70 5.25 7.75
CA ALA A 29 -10.56 4.58 8.35
C ALA A 29 -10.76 3.06 8.52
N MET A 30 -11.98 2.60 8.81
CA MET A 30 -12.28 1.18 8.98
C MET A 30 -12.17 0.45 7.65
N ARG A 31 -12.69 1.05 6.57
CA ARG A 31 -12.57 0.50 5.22
C ARG A 31 -11.11 0.41 4.77
N VAL A 32 -10.32 1.46 5.02
CA VAL A 32 -8.87 1.45 4.74
C VAL A 32 -8.16 0.38 5.55
N ALA A 33 -8.46 0.27 6.85
CA ALA A 33 -7.84 -0.73 7.73
C ALA A 33 -8.14 -2.16 7.30
N LEU A 34 -9.38 -2.44 6.89
CA LEU A 34 -9.82 -3.74 6.38
C LEU A 34 -9.10 -4.10 5.08
N LYS A 35 -9.06 -3.20 4.11
CA LYS A 35 -8.37 -3.43 2.82
C LYS A 35 -6.86 -3.56 2.97
N ARG A 36 -6.27 -2.81 3.89
CA ARG A 36 -4.87 -2.98 4.28
C ARG A 36 -4.63 -4.36 4.90
N GLN A 37 -5.50 -4.83 5.80
CA GLN A 37 -5.34 -6.16 6.40
C GLN A 37 -5.45 -7.26 5.33
N GLU A 38 -6.44 -7.17 4.44
CA GLU A 38 -6.64 -8.07 3.31
C GLU A 38 -5.37 -8.17 2.44
N VAL A 39 -4.85 -7.04 1.97
CA VAL A 39 -3.70 -7.04 1.05
C VAL A 39 -2.39 -7.47 1.71
N ILE A 40 -2.18 -7.11 2.99
CA ILE A 40 -1.01 -7.58 3.73
C ILE A 40 -1.08 -9.09 3.90
N ALA A 41 -2.23 -9.62 4.33
CA ALA A 41 -2.42 -11.07 4.49
C ALA A 41 -2.25 -11.82 3.16
N ALA A 42 -2.70 -11.25 2.04
CA ALA A 42 -2.50 -11.83 0.72
C ALA A 42 -1.03 -11.81 0.26
N LEU A 43 -0.24 -10.79 0.63
CA LEU A 43 1.19 -10.71 0.32
C LEU A 43 2.03 -11.70 1.14
N ILE A 44 1.82 -11.74 2.45
CA ILE A 44 2.69 -12.50 3.36
C ILE A 44 2.09 -13.85 3.77
N GLY A 45 0.83 -14.13 3.47
CA GLY A 45 0.15 -15.36 3.87
C GLY A 45 -0.13 -15.45 5.39
N PRO A 46 -0.84 -16.51 5.84
CA PRO A 46 -1.34 -16.62 7.21
C PRO A 46 -0.25 -16.68 8.30
N LYS A 47 0.97 -17.10 7.94
CA LYS A 47 2.11 -17.19 8.86
C LYS A 47 3.06 -15.99 8.78
N GLY A 48 2.84 -15.06 7.86
CA GLY A 48 3.83 -14.02 7.58
C GLY A 48 4.11 -13.10 8.77
N GLU A 49 3.12 -12.80 9.61
CA GLU A 49 3.36 -12.02 10.83
C GLU A 49 4.18 -12.82 11.86
N SER A 50 3.84 -14.09 12.10
CA SER A 50 4.61 -14.96 13.01
C SER A 50 6.03 -15.24 12.53
N GLU A 51 6.26 -15.18 11.22
CA GLU A 51 7.57 -15.31 10.57
C GLU A 51 8.30 -13.96 10.44
N MET A 52 7.81 -12.91 11.11
CA MET A 52 8.41 -11.57 11.12
C MET A 52 8.60 -10.97 9.71
N ARG A 53 7.74 -11.34 8.75
CA ARG A 53 7.76 -10.82 7.37
C ARG A 53 6.98 -9.52 7.20
N LEU A 54 6.48 -8.95 8.29
CA LEU A 54 5.81 -7.64 8.33
C LEU A 54 6.53 -6.69 9.27
N THR A 55 7.01 -5.56 8.73
CA THR A 55 7.52 -4.43 9.49
C THR A 55 6.50 -3.30 9.45
N ARG A 56 6.24 -2.63 10.58
CA ARG A 56 5.28 -1.52 10.68
C ARG A 56 6.03 -0.22 11.01
N LEU A 57 5.76 0.84 10.26
CA LEU A 57 6.34 2.16 10.44
C LEU A 57 5.23 3.21 10.48
N PRO A 58 5.13 4.05 11.52
CA PRO A 58 4.22 5.19 11.48
C PRO A 58 4.76 6.23 10.50
N GLY A 59 3.90 6.83 9.68
CA GLY A 59 4.28 7.84 8.68
C GLY A 59 4.99 9.04 9.31
N ALA A 60 4.62 9.40 10.55
CA ALA A 60 5.29 10.43 11.33
C ALA A 60 6.78 10.12 11.61
N ALA A 61 7.20 8.85 11.63
CA ALA A 61 8.61 8.48 11.77
C ALA A 61 9.41 8.81 10.50
N LEU A 62 8.81 8.68 9.31
CA LEU A 62 9.48 9.00 8.05
C LEU A 62 9.75 10.49 7.90
N ARG A 63 8.88 11.34 8.46
CA ARG A 63 9.13 12.78 8.55
C ARG A 63 10.39 13.10 9.36
N LYS A 64 10.66 12.33 10.42
CA LYS A 64 11.84 12.53 11.28
C LYS A 64 13.10 11.93 10.66
N ASN A 65 12.97 10.75 10.06
CA ASN A 65 14.07 10.07 9.39
C ASN A 65 13.54 9.24 8.21
N GLY A 66 13.68 9.78 7.00
CA GLY A 66 13.23 9.12 5.78
C GLY A 66 14.04 7.86 5.41
N ALA A 67 15.25 7.68 5.95
CA ALA A 67 16.08 6.51 5.66
C ALA A 67 15.48 5.22 6.24
N LEU A 68 14.68 5.31 7.30
CA LEU A 68 14.02 4.17 7.95
C LEU A 68 13.27 3.28 6.97
N LEU A 69 12.59 3.87 5.99
CA LEU A 69 11.84 3.10 4.99
C LEU A 69 12.78 2.31 4.07
N ARG A 70 13.88 2.94 3.60
CA ARG A 70 14.86 2.27 2.75
C ARG A 70 15.53 1.12 3.48
N ASP A 71 15.93 1.34 4.73
CA ASP A 71 16.56 0.32 5.55
C ASP A 71 15.61 -0.85 5.79
N ALA A 72 14.33 -0.56 6.07
CA ALA A 72 13.32 -1.57 6.29
C ALA A 72 13.03 -2.43 5.04
N ILE A 73 12.96 -1.84 3.84
CA ILE A 73 12.71 -2.63 2.62
C ILE A 73 13.90 -3.52 2.25
N LYS A 74 15.13 -3.06 2.55
CA LYS A 74 16.39 -3.75 2.25
C LYS A 74 16.81 -4.77 3.31
N ALA A 75 16.31 -4.65 4.54
CA ALA A 75 16.57 -5.61 5.60
C ALA A 75 16.37 -7.03 5.05
N MET A 76 17.12 -8.03 5.47
CA MET A 76 16.87 -9.42 5.07
C MET A 76 16.16 -10.14 6.22
N GLY A 77 15.09 -10.86 5.89
CA GLY A 77 14.41 -11.72 6.86
C GLY A 77 15.10 -13.09 6.96
N PHE A 78 14.95 -13.74 8.10
CA PHE A 78 15.38 -15.14 8.26
C PHE A 78 14.45 -16.13 7.53
N PHE A 79 13.18 -15.77 7.39
CA PHE A 79 12.16 -16.61 6.77
C PHE A 79 12.02 -16.28 5.28
N PRO A 80 11.91 -17.30 4.42
CA PRO A 80 11.74 -17.09 2.99
C PRO A 80 10.36 -16.51 2.67
N GLY A 81 10.24 -15.94 1.47
CA GLY A 81 8.96 -15.45 0.94
C GLY A 81 8.82 -13.93 0.98
N PRO A 82 7.70 -13.40 0.46
CA PRO A 82 7.47 -11.98 0.38
C PRO A 82 7.41 -11.34 1.75
N ARG A 83 7.93 -10.11 1.83
CA ARG A 83 7.92 -9.29 3.04
C ARG A 83 7.22 -7.99 2.75
N VAL A 84 6.69 -7.36 3.79
CA VAL A 84 5.98 -6.08 3.70
C VAL A 84 6.55 -5.10 4.71
N VAL A 85 6.78 -3.87 4.24
CA VAL A 85 6.91 -2.71 5.12
C VAL A 85 5.62 -1.92 5.02
N PHE A 86 4.85 -1.91 6.10
CA PHE A 86 3.60 -1.17 6.21
C PHE A 86 3.87 0.22 6.81
N VAL A 87 3.62 1.27 6.02
CA VAL A 87 3.63 2.66 6.45
C VAL A 87 2.21 3.09 6.82
N GLU A 88 1.97 3.30 8.10
CA GLU A 88 0.66 3.64 8.66
C GLU A 88 0.47 5.16 8.74
N ASP A 89 -0.75 5.65 8.49
CA ASP A 89 -1.11 7.06 8.62
C ASP A 89 -0.16 8.02 7.87
N ALA A 90 0.18 7.66 6.64
CA ALA A 90 1.01 8.49 5.79
C ALA A 90 0.29 9.78 5.41
N THR A 91 1.07 10.86 5.34
CA THR A 91 0.64 12.17 4.85
C THR A 91 1.59 12.64 3.75
N ASP A 92 1.33 13.80 3.16
CA ASP A 92 2.21 14.37 2.13
C ASP A 92 3.67 14.55 2.60
N THR A 93 3.92 14.64 3.91
CA THR A 93 5.30 14.70 4.44
C THR A 93 6.10 13.41 4.21
N CYS A 94 5.45 12.31 3.83
CA CYS A 94 6.10 11.03 3.54
C CYS A 94 6.53 10.92 2.07
N ALA A 95 6.12 11.83 1.20
CA ALA A 95 6.28 11.70 -0.25
C ALA A 95 7.75 11.56 -0.67
N ASP A 96 8.67 12.34 -0.10
CA ASP A 96 10.09 12.28 -0.46
C ASP A 96 10.75 10.96 -0.03
N ALA A 97 10.43 10.48 1.18
CA ALA A 97 10.92 9.21 1.69
C ALA A 97 10.41 8.03 0.83
N LEU A 98 9.13 8.07 0.44
CA LEU A 98 8.52 7.08 -0.44
C LEU A 98 9.11 7.12 -1.84
N LEU A 99 9.33 8.31 -2.42
CA LEU A 99 9.95 8.45 -3.73
C LEU A 99 11.35 7.86 -3.75
N ALA A 100 12.16 8.14 -2.72
CA ALA A 100 13.49 7.57 -2.61
C ALA A 100 13.44 6.04 -2.47
N ALA A 101 12.57 5.51 -1.60
CA ALA A 101 12.41 4.07 -1.43
C ALA A 101 11.94 3.36 -2.70
N LEU A 102 10.96 3.92 -3.43
CA LEU A 102 10.45 3.36 -4.69
C LEU A 102 11.51 3.35 -5.79
N ARG A 103 12.39 4.37 -5.85
CA ARG A 103 13.51 4.43 -6.82
C ARG A 103 14.58 3.38 -6.55
N ASP A 104 14.87 3.13 -5.28
CA ASP A 104 15.92 2.20 -4.86
C ASP A 104 15.44 0.75 -4.76
N TRP A 105 14.12 0.54 -4.80
CA TRP A 105 13.51 -0.78 -4.73
C TRP A 105 13.95 -1.68 -5.88
N ARG A 106 14.22 -2.95 -5.57
CA ARG A 106 14.59 -4.02 -6.50
C ARG A 106 13.80 -5.28 -6.19
N ALA A 107 13.66 -6.17 -7.16
CA ALA A 107 13.00 -7.45 -6.95
C ALA A 107 13.66 -8.23 -5.79
N GLY A 108 12.85 -8.68 -4.82
CA GLY A 108 13.30 -9.33 -3.58
C GLY A 108 13.28 -8.43 -2.35
N ASP A 109 13.23 -7.11 -2.53
CA ASP A 109 12.97 -6.17 -1.43
C ASP A 109 11.53 -6.34 -0.91
N ALA A 110 11.28 -5.88 0.31
CA ALA A 110 9.93 -5.88 0.85
C ALA A 110 8.99 -4.95 0.03
N VAL A 111 7.74 -5.37 -0.14
CA VAL A 111 6.69 -4.54 -0.75
C VAL A 111 6.29 -3.43 0.23
N ILE A 112 6.20 -2.20 -0.27
CA ILE A 112 5.77 -1.07 0.55
C ILE A 112 4.24 -0.97 0.51
N VAL A 113 3.57 -1.21 1.63
CA VAL A 113 2.13 -0.94 1.76
C VAL A 113 1.97 0.35 2.53
N VAL A 114 1.20 1.30 2.01
CA VAL A 114 0.99 2.61 2.61
C VAL A 114 -0.51 2.82 2.83
N THR A 115 -0.90 3.24 4.03
CA THR A 115 -2.24 3.76 4.27
C THR A 115 -2.22 5.26 4.53
N ALA A 116 -3.28 5.93 4.12
CA ALA A 116 -3.51 7.34 4.41
C ALA A 116 -5.01 7.59 4.62
N GLY A 117 -5.34 8.70 5.27
CA GLY A 117 -6.71 9.23 5.28
C GLY A 117 -7.11 9.78 3.90
N ASN A 118 -8.12 10.66 3.87
CA ASN A 118 -8.55 11.25 2.61
C ASN A 118 -7.44 12.13 1.99
N LEU A 119 -7.10 11.88 0.72
CA LEU A 119 -6.10 12.64 -0.03
C LEU A 119 -6.74 13.42 -1.17
N THR A 120 -6.55 14.74 -1.17
CA THR A 120 -7.06 15.61 -2.23
C THR A 120 -6.31 15.40 -3.55
N PRO A 121 -6.84 15.85 -4.71
CA PRO A 121 -6.10 15.83 -5.97
C PRO A 121 -4.75 16.57 -5.95
N LYS A 122 -4.53 17.48 -4.99
CA LYS A 122 -3.28 18.22 -4.81
C LYS A 122 -2.26 17.50 -3.92
N SER A 123 -2.61 16.35 -3.34
CA SER A 123 -1.71 15.57 -2.48
C SER A 123 -0.48 15.12 -3.27
N ALA A 124 0.70 15.45 -2.72
CA ALA A 124 1.98 15.03 -3.25
C ALA A 124 2.13 13.51 -3.16
N LEU A 125 1.69 12.90 -2.06
CA LEU A 125 1.70 11.46 -1.83
C LEU A 125 0.85 10.73 -2.88
N LYS A 126 -0.40 11.18 -3.08
CA LYS A 126 -1.29 10.61 -4.11
C LYS A 126 -0.68 10.74 -5.49
N THR A 127 -0.22 11.94 -5.85
CA THR A 127 0.36 12.23 -7.17
C THR A 127 1.59 11.36 -7.44
N LEU A 128 2.47 11.20 -6.46
CA LEU A 128 3.64 10.31 -6.54
C LEU A 128 3.24 8.88 -6.90
N MET A 129 2.30 8.30 -6.15
CA MET A 129 1.89 6.90 -6.32
C MET A 129 1.12 6.67 -7.62
N GLU A 130 0.28 7.63 -8.03
CA GLU A 130 -0.43 7.57 -9.31
C GLU A 130 0.54 7.59 -10.50
N LYS A 131 1.53 8.49 -10.48
CA LYS A 131 2.50 8.69 -11.56
C LYS A 131 3.65 7.68 -11.59
N HIS A 132 3.90 6.96 -10.50
CA HIS A 132 4.93 5.93 -10.49
C HIS A 132 4.59 4.82 -11.50
N PRO A 133 5.55 4.36 -12.33
CA PRO A 133 5.27 3.43 -13.42
C PRO A 133 4.73 2.08 -12.93
N THR A 134 5.20 1.61 -11.77
CA THR A 134 4.89 0.26 -11.27
C THR A 134 4.18 0.24 -9.93
N ALA A 135 4.10 1.37 -9.21
CA ALA A 135 3.39 1.42 -7.93
C ALA A 135 1.88 1.54 -8.16
N VAL A 136 1.11 1.06 -7.19
CA VAL A 136 -0.35 1.03 -7.26
C VAL A 136 -0.94 2.05 -6.30
N CYS A 137 -1.97 2.76 -6.75
CA CYS A 137 -2.71 3.74 -5.98
C CYS A 137 -4.20 3.39 -6.03
N ILE A 138 -4.80 3.15 -4.87
CA ILE A 138 -6.21 2.79 -4.70
C ILE A 138 -6.85 3.80 -3.74
N GLY A 139 -7.83 4.55 -4.24
CA GLY A 139 -8.72 5.37 -3.43
C GLY A 139 -9.98 4.61 -3.09
N LEU A 140 -10.35 4.60 -1.81
CA LEU A 140 -11.61 4.06 -1.30
C LEU A 140 -12.58 5.24 -1.14
N TYR A 141 -13.40 5.45 -2.16
CA TYR A 141 -14.41 6.49 -2.21
C TYR A 141 -15.78 5.90 -1.86
N ASP A 142 -16.61 6.72 -1.21
CA ASP A 142 -18.02 6.40 -0.97
C ASP A 142 -18.85 6.85 -2.19
N ASP A 143 -18.46 6.35 -3.36
CA ASP A 143 -19.25 6.54 -4.56
C ASP A 143 -20.46 5.59 -4.49
N PRO A 144 -21.67 6.05 -4.84
CA PRO A 144 -22.82 5.16 -4.95
C PRO A 144 -22.51 4.05 -5.95
N PRO A 145 -22.92 2.80 -5.67
CA PRO A 145 -22.57 1.67 -6.52
C PRO A 145 -23.05 1.92 -7.94
N THR A 146 -22.16 1.70 -8.89
CA THR A 146 -22.48 1.78 -10.31
C THR A 146 -23.45 0.67 -10.69
N ARG A 147 -24.22 0.84 -11.78
CA ARG A 147 -25.18 -0.18 -12.24
C ARG A 147 -24.50 -1.55 -12.42
N GLU A 148 -23.29 -1.57 -12.95
CA GLU A 148 -22.49 -2.79 -13.16
C GLU A 148 -22.13 -3.50 -11.85
N GLU A 149 -21.81 -2.74 -10.79
CA GLU A 149 -21.53 -3.30 -9.46
C GLU A 149 -22.80 -3.85 -8.80
N VAL A 150 -23.96 -3.22 -9.01
CA VAL A 150 -25.26 -3.74 -8.53
C VAL A 150 -25.61 -5.04 -9.23
N GLU A 151 -25.41 -5.13 -10.54
CA GLU A 151 -25.69 -6.34 -11.32
C GLU A 151 -24.79 -7.52 -10.90
N ALA A 152 -23.49 -7.27 -10.66
CA ALA A 152 -22.55 -8.29 -10.18
C ALA A 152 -22.86 -8.82 -8.77
N LEU A 153 -23.60 -8.08 -7.94
CA LEU A 153 -24.03 -8.52 -6.61
C LEU A 153 -25.31 -9.37 -6.63
N LEU A 154 -26.02 -9.39 -7.76
CA LEU A 154 -27.29 -10.10 -7.96
C LEU A 154 -27.13 -11.45 -8.69
N THR A 155 -25.89 -11.85 -9.01
CA THR A 155 -25.55 -13.11 -9.68
C THR A 155 -24.55 -13.92 -8.87
#